data_AF-A0A3M3K6F4-F1
#
_entry.id   AF-A0A3M3K6F4-F1
#
_cell.length_a   1.000
_cell.length_b   1.000
_cell.length_c   1.000
_cell.angle_alpha   90.00
_cell.angle_beta   90.00
_cell.angle_gamma   90.00
#
_symmetry.space_group_name_H-M   'P 1'
#
loop_
_entity.id
_entity.type
_entity.pdbx_description
1 polymer ?
#
loop_
_entity_poly.entity_id
_entity_poly.type
_entity_poly.pdbx_seq_one_letter_code
_entity_poly.pdbx_strand_id
1 'polypeptide(L)'
;HALLAQALDPSATGLIKSDGQHTLSVTELNTATEQLAREAEQPDVSSPDDEIVEIFLEEAVDILDSAGQALQRWLADPENPAPLSSLQRDLHTLKGGARMAEVAEVGDLAHELENLYEGLIDRRISFSAALADLLHKSHDHLAVLLEQLYRHEALSDPSALIAALGSWRHIDTAKPDASALAQASEEPPEHDTELREIFLEEGFDIIESSGAALVRWQADPHNMLEVENLLRDLHTLKGGARMVEIAPIGDLAHELETLYEGLSTGSMQPDSLMIGLLQSGHDVLADMLDAVRTDKPMPDATLLIDKIRALASLEPGARVAVASTLESAPEPVVAVAPVAESDAER
;
A
#
# COMPACT_ATOMS: atom_id res chain seq x y z
N HIS A 1 -9.37 -60.55 65.79
CA HIS A 1 -8.71 -59.23 65.95
C HIS A 1 -7.17 -59.34 66.03
N ALA A 2 -6.54 -60.19 65.20
CA ALA A 2 -5.07 -60.28 65.15
C ALA A 2 -4.51 -60.56 63.74
N LEU A 3 -5.34 -60.48 62.69
CA LEU A 3 -4.95 -60.74 61.30
C LEU A 3 -5.32 -59.61 60.32
N LEU A 4 -5.73 -58.44 60.85
CA LEU A 4 -6.03 -57.23 60.06
C LEU A 4 -5.05 -56.08 60.33
N ALA A 5 -4.11 -56.25 61.26
CA ALA A 5 -3.10 -55.23 61.61
C ALA A 5 -1.75 -55.42 60.90
N GLN A 6 -1.62 -56.44 60.04
CA GLN A 6 -0.38 -56.76 59.33
C GLN A 6 -0.43 -56.44 57.83
N ALA A 7 -1.51 -55.78 57.37
CA ALA A 7 -1.68 -55.32 55.99
C ALA A 7 -1.53 -53.78 55.83
N LEU A 8 -1.10 -53.08 56.89
CA LEU A 8 -0.83 -51.64 56.88
C LEU A 8 0.59 -51.35 57.37
N ASP A 9 1.55 -52.19 56.96
CA ASP A 9 2.97 -51.88 57.09
C ASP A 9 3.41 -51.10 55.83
N PRO A 10 3.67 -49.78 55.93
CA PRO A 10 4.05 -48.93 54.79
C PRO A 10 5.43 -49.28 54.21
N SER A 11 6.14 -50.27 54.77
CA SER A 11 7.41 -50.75 54.22
C SER A 11 7.26 -51.83 53.13
N ALA A 12 6.05 -52.34 52.85
CA ALA A 12 5.82 -53.39 51.85
C ALA A 12 5.44 -52.91 50.43
N THR A 13 5.22 -51.61 50.20
CA THR A 13 4.87 -51.06 48.86
C THR A 13 6.05 -50.51 48.06
N GLY A 14 7.29 -50.71 48.53
CA GLY A 14 8.49 -50.49 47.70
C GLY A 14 8.70 -49.05 47.20
N LEU A 15 8.10 -48.05 47.84
CA LEU A 15 8.19 -46.64 47.41
C LEU A 15 9.18 -45.79 48.20
N ILE A 16 10.03 -46.39 49.04
CA ILE A 16 11.05 -45.65 49.79
C ILE A 16 12.41 -46.32 49.55
N LYS A 17 13.08 -45.93 48.46
CA LYS A 17 14.55 -45.93 48.43
C LYS A 17 14.99 -44.57 48.94
N SER A 18 15.59 -44.57 50.13
CA SER A 18 16.27 -43.44 50.72
C SER A 18 17.52 -43.11 49.90
N ASP A 19 17.46 -42.05 49.09
CA ASP A 19 18.65 -41.31 48.69
C ASP A 19 18.48 -39.86 49.16
N GLY A 20 19.07 -39.59 50.33
CA GLY A 20 19.86 -38.39 50.62
C GLY A 20 19.21 -37.01 50.69
N GLN A 21 18.24 -36.63 49.87
CA GLN A 21 17.74 -35.24 49.83
C GLN A 21 16.28 -35.18 49.34
N HIS A 22 15.39 -34.82 50.26
CA HIS A 22 13.96 -34.50 50.10
C HIS A 22 13.03 -35.64 49.61
N THR A 23 12.46 -36.37 50.58
CA THR A 23 11.20 -37.10 50.37
C THR A 23 10.06 -36.07 50.29
N LEU A 24 9.62 -35.74 49.08
CA LEU A 24 8.48 -34.84 48.89
C LEU A 24 7.24 -35.48 49.52
N SER A 25 6.65 -34.79 50.50
CA SER A 25 5.35 -35.16 51.07
C SER A 25 4.30 -35.22 49.96
N VAL A 26 3.28 -36.07 50.11
CA VAL A 26 2.12 -36.11 49.18
C VAL A 26 1.49 -34.71 49.03
N THR A 27 1.57 -33.88 50.08
CA THR A 27 1.15 -32.48 50.03
C THR A 27 2.04 -31.62 49.14
N GLU A 28 3.37 -31.84 49.16
CA GLU A 28 4.34 -31.10 48.34
C GLU A 28 4.25 -31.50 46.86
N LEU A 29 4.03 -32.79 46.59
CA LEU A 29 3.74 -33.31 45.26
C LEU A 29 2.40 -32.79 44.72
N ASN A 30 1.36 -32.71 45.54
CA ASN A 30 0.10 -32.10 45.13
C ASN A 30 0.26 -30.61 44.85
N THR A 31 0.99 -29.86 45.67
CA THR A 31 1.25 -28.43 45.40
C THR A 31 2.11 -28.22 44.14
N ALA A 32 3.10 -29.08 43.89
CA ALA A 32 3.90 -29.01 42.67
C ALA A 32 3.07 -29.38 41.44
N THR A 33 2.14 -30.33 41.57
CA THR A 33 1.21 -30.72 40.48
C THR A 33 0.15 -29.66 40.24
N GLU A 34 -0.36 -29.01 41.29
CA GLU A 34 -1.27 -27.86 41.18
C GLU A 34 -0.56 -26.63 40.61
N GLN A 35 0.73 -26.43 40.90
CA GLN A 35 1.52 -25.35 40.33
C GLN A 35 1.84 -25.60 38.86
N LEU A 36 2.22 -26.83 38.48
CA LEU A 36 2.39 -27.23 37.08
C LEU A 36 1.07 -27.23 36.31
N ALA A 37 -0.05 -27.56 36.96
CA ALA A 37 -1.39 -27.44 36.36
C ALA A 37 -1.80 -25.98 36.17
N ARG A 38 -1.46 -25.07 37.11
CA ARG A 38 -1.68 -23.62 36.94
C ARG A 38 -0.76 -22.98 35.89
N GLU A 39 0.46 -23.48 35.75
CA GLU A 39 1.40 -23.07 34.71
C GLU A 39 0.98 -23.61 33.32
N ALA A 40 0.36 -24.81 33.26
CA ALA A 40 -0.23 -25.38 32.05
C ALA A 40 -1.65 -24.85 31.72
N GLU A 41 -2.30 -24.18 32.67
CA GLU A 41 -3.61 -23.51 32.52
C GLU A 41 -3.49 -22.01 32.25
N GLN A 42 -2.27 -21.46 32.13
CA GLN A 42 -2.12 -20.17 31.44
C GLN A 42 -2.45 -20.43 29.97
N PRO A 43 -3.57 -19.91 29.45
CA PRO A 43 -3.78 -19.98 28.02
C PRO A 43 -2.62 -19.19 27.40
N ASP A 44 -2.04 -19.72 26.34
CA ASP A 44 -1.38 -18.88 25.36
C ASP A 44 -2.50 -17.96 24.81
N VAL A 45 -2.67 -16.80 25.43
CA VAL A 45 -3.74 -15.83 25.14
C VAL A 45 -3.27 -14.76 24.16
N SER A 46 -2.23 -15.04 23.38
CA SER A 46 -1.97 -14.26 22.17
C SER A 46 -3.20 -14.43 21.27
N SER A 47 -3.84 -13.31 20.95
CA SER A 47 -4.84 -13.33 19.89
C SER A 47 -4.16 -13.71 18.57
N PRO A 48 -4.88 -14.29 17.59
CA PRO A 48 -4.32 -14.54 16.26
C PRO A 48 -3.68 -13.28 15.65
N ASP A 49 -4.17 -12.11 16.03
CA ASP A 49 -3.65 -10.80 15.60
C ASP A 49 -2.28 -10.52 16.25
N ASP A 50 -2.07 -10.90 17.52
CA ASP A 50 -0.78 -10.76 18.21
C ASP A 50 0.30 -11.66 17.57
N GLU A 51 -0.06 -12.88 17.11
CA GLU A 51 0.88 -13.78 16.42
C GLU A 51 1.34 -13.17 15.08
N ILE A 52 0.43 -12.56 14.33
CA ILE A 52 0.77 -11.88 13.07
C ILE A 52 1.66 -10.66 13.33
N VAL A 53 1.37 -9.89 14.39
CA VAL A 53 2.19 -8.73 14.79
C VAL A 53 3.60 -9.17 15.20
N GLU A 54 3.75 -10.28 15.93
CA GLU A 54 5.05 -10.83 16.29
C GLU A 54 5.87 -11.23 15.06
N ILE A 55 5.28 -11.98 14.12
CA ILE A 55 5.92 -12.36 12.86
C ILE A 55 6.33 -11.12 12.06
N PHE A 56 5.46 -10.11 11.99
CA PHE A 56 5.78 -8.84 11.33
C PHE A 56 6.98 -8.15 11.98
N LEU A 57 7.03 -8.07 13.31
CA LEU A 57 8.11 -7.41 14.04
C LEU A 57 9.47 -8.11 13.85
N GLU A 58 9.50 -9.44 13.67
CA GLU A 58 10.73 -10.19 13.41
C GLU A 58 11.46 -9.71 12.14
N GLU A 59 10.73 -9.37 11.09
CA GLU A 59 11.31 -8.89 9.82
C GLU A 59 11.41 -7.36 9.75
N ALA A 60 10.46 -6.64 10.39
CA ALA A 60 10.33 -5.20 10.25
C ALA A 60 11.58 -4.42 10.70
N VAL A 61 12.25 -4.87 11.77
CA VAL A 61 13.45 -4.22 12.29
C VAL A 61 14.61 -4.32 11.30
N ASP A 62 14.85 -5.51 10.75
CA ASP A 62 15.93 -5.74 9.77
C ASP A 62 15.67 -4.96 8.48
N ILE A 63 14.41 -4.91 8.04
CA ILE A 63 13.99 -4.12 6.88
C ILE A 63 14.23 -2.62 7.13
N LEU A 64 13.84 -2.11 8.29
CA LEU A 64 14.02 -0.69 8.61
C LEU A 64 15.49 -0.30 8.76
N ASP A 65 16.33 -1.18 9.32
CA ASP A 65 17.78 -0.99 9.39
C ASP A 65 18.42 -0.99 7.99
N SER A 66 17.97 -1.86 7.08
CA SER A 66 18.38 -1.87 5.67
C SER A 66 18.00 -0.56 4.98
N ALA A 67 16.76 -0.12 5.18
CA ALA A 67 16.24 1.12 4.62
C ALA A 67 17.02 2.34 5.15
N GLY A 68 17.29 2.41 6.46
CA GLY A 68 18.09 3.48 7.07
C GLY A 68 19.50 3.57 6.46
N GLN A 69 20.15 2.42 6.23
CA GLN A 69 21.46 2.39 5.55
C GLN A 69 21.39 2.84 4.08
N ALA A 70 20.32 2.49 3.37
CA ALA A 70 20.09 2.95 2.01
C ALA A 70 19.85 4.46 1.95
N LEU A 71 19.09 5.01 2.91
CA LEU A 71 18.88 6.45 3.05
C LEU A 71 20.21 7.18 3.30
N GLN A 72 21.05 6.69 4.22
CA GLN A 72 22.37 7.30 4.45
C GLN A 72 23.25 7.29 3.19
N ARG A 73 23.24 6.19 2.43
CA ARG A 73 23.98 6.09 1.16
C ARG A 73 23.49 7.10 0.13
N TRP A 74 22.18 7.26 0.00
CA TRP A 74 21.60 8.23 -0.93
C TRP A 74 21.89 9.68 -0.51
N LEU A 75 21.76 10.00 0.78
CA LEU A 75 22.02 11.36 1.25
C LEU A 75 23.49 11.79 1.11
N ALA A 76 24.41 10.84 1.12
CA ALA A 76 25.82 11.09 0.85
C ALA A 76 26.11 11.40 -0.64
N ASP A 77 25.28 10.89 -1.55
CA ASP A 77 25.38 11.10 -3.00
C ASP A 77 23.99 11.12 -3.66
N PRO A 78 23.25 12.25 -3.58
CA PRO A 78 21.85 12.32 -4.04
C PRO A 78 21.66 12.13 -5.55
N GLU A 79 22.73 12.27 -6.33
CA GLU A 79 22.75 12.06 -7.78
C GLU A 79 22.75 10.58 -8.16
N ASN A 80 23.03 9.68 -7.21
CA ASN A 80 23.01 8.24 -7.43
C ASN A 80 21.63 7.66 -7.07
N PRO A 81 20.80 7.25 -8.04
CA PRO A 81 19.45 6.74 -7.76
C PRO A 81 19.46 5.30 -7.21
N ALA A 82 20.57 4.56 -7.29
CA ALA A 82 20.60 3.13 -6.94
C ALA A 82 20.10 2.81 -5.51
N PRO A 83 20.43 3.60 -4.46
CA PRO A 83 19.89 3.33 -3.13
C PRO A 83 18.39 3.62 -3.00
N LEU A 84 17.80 4.47 -3.86
CA LEU A 84 16.36 4.75 -3.86
C LEU A 84 15.54 3.51 -4.21
N SER A 85 16.00 2.68 -5.15
CA SER A 85 15.31 1.42 -5.48
C SER A 85 15.34 0.42 -4.32
N SER A 86 16.42 0.40 -3.52
CA SER A 86 16.47 -0.41 -2.30
C SER A 86 15.48 0.12 -1.25
N LEU A 87 15.42 1.44 -1.06
CA LEU A 87 14.45 2.08 -0.16
C LEU A 87 13.02 1.74 -0.54
N GLN A 88 12.65 1.84 -1.81
CA GLN A 88 11.30 1.47 -2.27
C GLN A 88 10.97 0.03 -1.95
N ARG A 89 11.83 -0.92 -2.31
CA ARG A 89 11.57 -2.34 -2.06
C ARG A 89 11.44 -2.65 -0.57
N ASP A 90 12.35 -2.11 0.24
CA ASP A 90 12.35 -2.35 1.68
C ASP A 90 11.06 -1.75 2.31
N LEU A 91 10.66 -0.53 1.91
CA LEU A 91 9.40 0.06 2.38
C LEU A 91 8.14 -0.61 1.81
N HIS A 92 8.18 -1.16 0.61
CA HIS A 92 7.09 -1.96 0.05
C HIS A 92 6.82 -3.20 0.91
N THR A 93 7.89 -3.91 1.27
CA THR A 93 7.79 -5.09 2.14
C THR A 93 7.33 -4.69 3.55
N LEU A 94 7.85 -3.59 4.10
CA LEU A 94 7.40 -3.07 5.39
C LEU A 94 5.91 -2.67 5.36
N LYS A 95 5.46 -1.98 4.31
CA LYS A 95 4.05 -1.62 4.05
C LYS A 95 3.19 -2.87 4.02
N GLY A 96 3.56 -3.87 3.22
CA GLY A 96 2.83 -5.14 3.10
C GLY A 96 2.69 -5.86 4.44
N GLY A 97 3.80 -6.02 5.17
CA GLY A 97 3.79 -6.65 6.50
C GLY A 97 2.93 -5.89 7.50
N ALA A 98 3.04 -4.56 7.55
CA ALA A 98 2.25 -3.73 8.45
C ALA A 98 0.74 -3.80 8.14
N ARG A 99 0.35 -3.88 6.86
CA ARG A 99 -1.06 -4.07 6.47
C ARG A 99 -1.60 -5.44 6.89
N MET A 100 -0.79 -6.49 6.73
CA MET A 100 -1.16 -7.84 7.18
C MET A 100 -1.33 -7.92 8.69
N ALA A 101 -0.50 -7.19 9.44
CA ALA A 101 -0.57 -7.06 10.89
C ALA A 101 -1.57 -5.98 11.38
N GLU A 102 -2.35 -5.38 10.48
CA GLU A 102 -3.31 -4.31 10.77
C GLU A 102 -2.74 -3.08 11.50
N VAL A 103 -1.44 -2.80 11.31
CA VAL A 103 -0.73 -1.67 11.89
C VAL A 103 -0.77 -0.47 10.92
N ALA A 104 -1.90 0.24 10.92
CA ALA A 104 -2.17 1.31 9.97
C ALA A 104 -1.11 2.42 10.00
N GLU A 105 -0.67 2.86 11.18
CA GLU A 105 0.29 3.96 11.37
C GLU A 105 1.63 3.69 10.68
N VAL A 106 2.13 2.46 10.76
CA VAL A 106 3.36 2.03 10.09
C VAL A 106 3.11 1.91 8.58
N GLY A 107 2.02 1.26 8.19
CA GLY A 107 1.67 1.05 6.78
C GLY A 107 1.47 2.36 6.01
N ASP A 108 0.79 3.33 6.61
CA ASP A 108 0.51 4.63 6.00
C ASP A 108 1.77 5.48 5.86
N LEU A 109 2.63 5.52 6.88
CA LEU A 109 3.89 6.27 6.82
C LEU A 109 4.89 5.63 5.84
N ALA A 110 4.99 4.30 5.81
CA ALA A 110 5.83 3.58 4.86
C ALA A 110 5.37 3.83 3.41
N HIS A 111 4.06 3.82 3.17
CA HIS A 111 3.48 4.13 1.87
C HIS A 111 3.80 5.56 1.40
N GLU A 112 3.68 6.57 2.28
CA GLU A 112 4.01 7.94 1.90
C GLU A 112 5.51 8.15 1.61
N LEU A 113 6.38 7.43 2.32
CA LEU A 113 7.81 7.43 2.01
C LEU A 113 8.11 6.72 0.68
N GLU A 114 7.47 5.57 0.40
CA GLU A 114 7.58 4.85 -0.87
C GLU A 114 7.22 5.76 -2.06
N ASN A 115 6.10 6.49 -1.95
CA ASN A 115 5.65 7.46 -2.95
C ASN A 115 6.64 8.61 -3.15
N LEU A 116 7.24 9.11 -2.08
CA LEU A 116 8.20 10.19 -2.16
C LEU A 116 9.53 9.74 -2.79
N TYR A 117 9.98 8.52 -2.49
CA TYR A 117 11.15 7.93 -3.16
C TYR A 117 10.89 7.65 -4.63
N GLU A 118 9.67 7.24 -4.99
CA GLU A 118 9.28 7.13 -6.39
C GLU A 118 9.36 8.50 -7.09
N GLY A 119 8.86 9.56 -6.46
CA GLY A 119 8.97 10.93 -6.99
C GLY A 119 10.43 11.39 -7.17
N LEU A 120 11.35 10.94 -6.33
CA LEU A 120 12.79 11.19 -6.48
C LEU A 120 13.40 10.39 -7.64
N ILE A 121 13.01 9.12 -7.82
CA ILE A 121 13.45 8.28 -8.94
C ILE A 121 12.96 8.87 -10.27
N ASP A 122 11.71 9.31 -10.30
CA ASP A 122 11.06 9.92 -11.45
C ASP A 122 11.54 11.35 -11.73
N ARG A 123 12.44 11.88 -10.90
CA ARG A 123 12.95 13.27 -10.96
C ARG A 123 11.88 14.36 -10.88
N ARG A 124 10.68 14.02 -10.40
CA ARG A 124 9.61 14.99 -10.07
C ARG A 124 10.02 15.77 -8.82
N ILE A 125 10.52 15.06 -7.81
CA ILE A 125 11.04 15.67 -6.60
C ILE A 125 12.56 15.86 -6.74
N SER A 126 13.06 17.03 -6.37
CA SER A 126 14.49 17.31 -6.31
C SER A 126 15.00 17.27 -4.87
N PHE A 127 16.24 16.81 -4.70
CA PHE A 127 16.91 16.82 -3.40
C PHE A 127 17.00 18.23 -2.80
N SER A 128 16.78 18.33 -1.49
CA SER A 128 17.04 19.54 -0.71
C SER A 128 17.33 19.19 0.74
N ALA A 129 17.95 20.10 1.49
CA ALA A 129 18.19 19.90 2.92
C ALA A 129 16.89 19.72 3.72
N ALA A 130 15.82 20.44 3.35
CA ALA A 130 14.52 20.29 3.98
C ALA A 130 13.90 18.91 3.73
N LEU A 131 14.10 18.36 2.53
CA LEU A 131 13.67 17.00 2.20
C LEU A 131 14.48 15.96 2.98
N ALA A 132 15.80 16.12 3.06
CA ALA A 132 16.66 15.24 3.85
C ALA A 132 16.24 15.17 5.32
N ASP A 133 15.96 16.34 5.93
CA ASP A 133 15.47 16.41 7.31
C ASP A 133 14.11 15.72 7.49
N LEU A 134 13.21 15.85 6.51
CA LEU A 134 11.91 15.18 6.55
C LEU A 134 12.07 13.66 6.44
N LEU A 135 12.89 13.18 5.51
CA LEU A 135 13.17 11.76 5.33
C LEU A 135 13.75 11.11 6.58
N HIS A 136 14.70 11.77 7.23
CA HIS A 136 15.25 11.35 8.52
C HIS A 136 14.16 11.23 9.58
N LYS A 137 13.37 12.28 9.78
CA LYS A 137 12.29 12.30 10.78
C LYS A 137 11.27 11.19 10.55
N SER A 138 10.94 10.90 9.30
CA SER A 138 9.99 9.85 8.95
C SER A 138 10.55 8.45 9.22
N HIS A 139 11.82 8.18 8.89
CA HIS A 139 12.49 6.91 9.25
C HIS A 139 12.63 6.74 10.76
N ASP A 140 13.03 7.80 11.48
CA ASP A 140 13.10 7.80 12.94
C ASP A 140 11.72 7.51 13.56
N HIS A 141 10.65 8.08 12.98
CA HIS A 141 9.30 7.84 13.47
C HIS A 141 8.81 6.42 13.18
N LEU A 142 9.15 5.82 12.02
CA LEU A 142 8.91 4.39 11.78
C LEU A 142 9.60 3.53 12.86
N ALA A 143 10.83 3.85 13.23
CA ALA A 143 11.54 3.11 14.28
C ALA A 143 10.84 3.24 15.64
N VAL A 144 10.37 4.44 15.99
CA VAL A 144 9.58 4.67 17.21
C VAL A 144 8.28 3.87 17.21
N LEU A 145 7.56 3.82 16.07
CA LEU A 145 6.33 3.05 15.95
C LEU A 145 6.57 1.55 16.14
N LEU A 146 7.63 1.00 15.52
CA LEU A 146 8.00 -0.41 15.71
C LEU A 146 8.41 -0.70 17.16
N GLU A 147 9.13 0.22 17.82
CA GLU A 147 9.49 0.10 19.24
C GLU A 147 8.26 0.12 20.16
N GLN A 148 7.30 1.02 19.89
CA GLN A 148 6.04 1.09 20.63
C GLN A 148 5.21 -0.18 20.44
N LEU A 149 5.13 -0.67 19.20
CA LEU A 149 4.45 -1.92 18.88
C LEU A 149 5.07 -3.11 19.62
N TYR A 150 6.40 -3.24 19.59
CA TYR A 150 7.12 -4.28 20.34
C TYR A 150 6.87 -4.20 21.85
N ARG A 151 6.75 -2.99 22.41
CA ARG A 151 6.43 -2.76 23.82
C ARG A 151 4.95 -2.87 24.15
N HIS A 152 4.09 -3.12 23.16
CA HIS A 152 2.64 -3.12 23.31
C HIS A 152 2.13 -1.79 23.89
N GLU A 153 2.78 -0.68 23.51
CA GLU A 153 2.39 0.68 23.86
C GLU A 153 1.46 1.27 22.80
N ALA A 154 0.70 2.31 23.17
CA ALA A 154 -0.11 3.04 22.20
C ALA A 154 0.78 3.71 21.16
N LEU A 155 0.48 3.46 19.87
CA LEU A 155 1.23 4.03 18.76
C LEU A 155 1.06 5.55 18.71
N SER A 156 2.17 6.24 18.49
CA SER A 156 2.16 7.68 18.25
C SER A 156 1.58 8.00 16.86
N ASP A 157 0.99 9.18 16.72
CA ASP A 157 0.30 9.57 15.47
C ASP A 157 1.29 10.13 14.42
N PRO A 158 1.44 9.48 13.24
CA PRO A 158 2.30 9.95 12.16
C PRO A 158 1.64 10.97 11.22
N SER A 159 0.38 11.37 11.45
CA SER A 159 -0.42 12.18 10.52
C SER A 159 0.26 13.47 10.05
N ALA A 160 1.01 14.14 10.93
CA ALA A 160 1.75 15.36 10.58
C ALA A 160 2.91 15.09 9.60
N LEU A 161 3.59 13.95 9.74
CA LEU A 161 4.65 13.53 8.82
C LEU A 161 4.06 13.08 7.49
N ILE A 162 2.98 12.30 7.51
CA ILE A 162 2.21 11.88 6.33
C ILE A 162 1.77 13.11 5.52
N ALA A 163 1.17 14.11 6.17
CA ALA A 163 0.76 15.34 5.50
C ALA A 163 1.95 16.13 4.94
N ALA A 164 3.07 16.18 5.66
CA ALA A 164 4.28 16.84 5.18
C ALA A 164 4.86 16.14 3.95
N LEU A 165 4.98 14.80 3.97
CA LEU A 165 5.42 13.98 2.84
C LEU A 165 4.49 14.17 1.63
N GLY A 166 3.17 14.09 1.85
CA GLY A 166 2.17 14.30 0.81
C GLY A 166 2.23 15.68 0.17
N SER A 167 2.60 16.72 0.92
CA SER A 167 2.76 18.07 0.37
C SER A 167 3.87 18.19 -0.68
N TRP A 168 4.92 17.36 -0.60
CA TRP A 168 6.00 17.34 -1.60
C TRP A 168 5.55 16.84 -2.97
N ARG A 169 4.47 16.03 -3.04
CA ARG A 169 3.86 15.62 -4.31
C ARG A 169 3.25 16.80 -5.08
N HIS A 170 2.90 17.90 -4.40
CA HIS A 170 2.21 19.03 -5.00
C HIS A 170 3.11 20.24 -5.32
N ILE A 171 4.37 20.22 -4.87
CA ILE A 171 5.31 21.35 -5.06
C ILE A 171 5.59 21.62 -6.55
N ASP A 172 5.42 20.64 -7.44
CA ASP A 172 5.62 20.77 -8.89
C ASP A 172 4.55 21.58 -9.65
N THR A 173 3.47 22.00 -9.00
CA THR A 173 2.48 22.88 -9.67
C THR A 173 2.91 24.36 -9.71
N ALA A 174 3.99 24.73 -9.02
CA ALA A 174 4.57 26.06 -9.08
C ALA A 174 5.86 26.07 -9.91
N LYS A 175 5.72 25.99 -11.24
CA LYS A 175 6.81 26.30 -12.19
C LYS A 175 7.53 27.59 -11.77
N PRO A 176 8.84 27.57 -11.53
CA PRO A 176 9.66 28.75 -11.79
C PRO A 176 9.77 28.88 -13.31
N ASP A 177 9.47 30.07 -13.83
CA ASP A 177 9.69 30.45 -15.23
C ASP A 177 11.12 30.08 -15.69
N ALA A 178 11.25 28.97 -16.41
CA ALA A 178 12.44 28.62 -17.18
C ALA A 178 12.19 28.94 -18.67
N SER A 179 11.79 30.18 -18.95
CA SER A 179 11.93 30.78 -20.27
C SER A 179 13.25 31.54 -20.33
N ALA A 180 14.35 30.81 -20.45
CA ALA A 180 15.62 31.28 -21.02
C ALA A 180 16.65 30.16 -20.96
N LEU A 181 16.77 29.39 -22.06
CA LEU A 181 18.01 28.85 -22.67
C LEU A 181 17.62 27.73 -23.65
N ALA A 182 16.77 28.04 -24.61
CA ALA A 182 16.60 27.22 -25.80
C ALA A 182 17.67 27.63 -26.83
N GLN A 183 18.85 27.02 -26.80
CA GLN A 183 19.73 26.80 -27.96
C GLN A 183 20.76 25.69 -27.66
N ALA A 184 20.42 24.45 -28.02
CA ALA A 184 21.38 23.50 -28.61
C ALA A 184 20.56 22.46 -29.40
N SER A 185 20.82 22.39 -30.70
CA SER A 185 20.28 21.34 -31.57
C SER A 185 21.13 20.10 -31.35
N GLU A 186 20.52 19.02 -30.87
CA GLU A 186 21.06 17.66 -30.99
C GLU A 186 19.90 16.77 -31.46
N GLU A 187 20.11 16.06 -32.55
CA GLU A 187 19.25 14.95 -32.97
C GLU A 187 19.12 13.97 -31.79
N PRO A 188 17.92 13.42 -31.50
CA PRO A 188 17.79 12.46 -30.42
C PRO A 188 18.71 11.27 -30.71
N PRO A 189 19.47 10.78 -29.72
CA PRO A 189 20.34 9.63 -29.92
C PRO A 189 19.49 8.45 -30.39
N GLU A 190 19.95 7.72 -31.42
CA GLU A 190 19.22 6.60 -32.04
C GLU A 190 18.73 5.56 -31.00
N HIS A 191 19.42 5.45 -29.86
CA HIS A 191 19.07 4.57 -28.75
C HIS A 191 17.78 4.96 -28.00
N ASP A 192 17.42 6.24 -27.91
CA ASP A 192 16.18 6.67 -27.25
C ASP A 192 14.95 6.33 -28.12
N THR A 193 15.15 6.27 -29.45
CA THR A 193 14.09 5.89 -30.39
C THR A 193 13.80 4.40 -30.34
N GLU A 194 14.83 3.55 -30.29
CA GLU A 194 14.69 2.09 -30.16
C GLU A 194 14.00 1.70 -28.83
N LEU A 195 14.41 2.30 -27.71
CA LEU A 195 13.77 2.05 -26.41
C LEU A 195 12.31 2.52 -26.40
N ARG A 196 12.01 3.67 -27.01
CA ARG A 196 10.63 4.16 -27.16
C ARG A 196 9.78 3.24 -28.03
N GLU A 197 10.32 2.67 -29.10
CA GLU A 197 9.61 1.70 -29.95
C GLU A 197 9.30 0.40 -29.21
N ILE A 198 10.27 -0.15 -28.48
CA ILE A 198 10.08 -1.33 -27.63
C ILE A 198 9.01 -1.06 -26.56
N PHE A 199 9.12 0.08 -25.87
CA PHE A 199 8.12 0.51 -24.89
C PHE A 199 6.73 0.62 -25.50
N LEU A 200 6.60 1.15 -26.71
CA LEU A 200 5.29 1.26 -27.37
C LEU A 200 4.72 -0.11 -27.72
N GLU A 201 5.54 -1.03 -28.24
CA GLU A 201 5.10 -2.40 -28.55
C GLU A 201 4.58 -3.11 -27.30
N GLU A 202 5.36 -3.09 -26.21
CA GLU A 202 4.95 -3.67 -24.93
C GLU A 202 3.77 -2.92 -24.30
N GLY A 203 3.73 -1.59 -24.40
CA GLY A 203 2.68 -0.75 -23.83
C GLY A 203 1.30 -1.03 -24.44
N PHE A 204 1.22 -1.29 -25.76
CA PHE A 204 -0.03 -1.67 -26.40
C PHE A 204 -0.51 -3.06 -25.97
N ASP A 205 0.39 -4.03 -25.85
CA ASP A 205 0.06 -5.37 -25.35
C ASP A 205 -0.44 -5.31 -23.89
N ILE A 206 0.21 -4.49 -23.06
CA ILE A 206 -0.19 -4.26 -21.67
C ILE A 206 -1.57 -3.61 -21.61
N ILE A 207 -1.85 -2.56 -22.37
CA ILE A 207 -3.16 -1.89 -22.36
C ILE A 207 -4.28 -2.80 -22.88
N GLU A 208 -4.01 -3.67 -23.85
CA GLU A 208 -4.98 -4.67 -24.28
C GLU A 208 -5.27 -5.69 -23.16
N SER A 209 -4.22 -6.22 -22.51
CA SER A 209 -4.33 -7.13 -21.37
C SER A 209 -5.10 -6.50 -20.21
N SER A 210 -4.71 -5.28 -19.82
CA SER A 210 -5.27 -4.56 -18.68
C SER A 210 -6.73 -4.16 -18.96
N GLY A 211 -7.06 -3.75 -20.18
CA GLY A 211 -8.45 -3.48 -20.59
C GLY A 211 -9.33 -4.73 -20.50
N ALA A 212 -8.83 -5.89 -20.93
CA ALA A 212 -9.56 -7.15 -20.81
C ALA A 212 -9.73 -7.59 -19.34
N ALA A 213 -8.69 -7.41 -18.51
CA ALA A 213 -8.76 -7.67 -17.07
C ALA A 213 -9.76 -6.74 -16.37
N LEU A 214 -9.78 -5.46 -16.72
CA LEU A 214 -10.74 -4.49 -16.20
C LEU A 214 -12.19 -4.92 -16.50
N VAL A 215 -12.48 -5.34 -17.73
CA VAL A 215 -13.83 -5.81 -18.11
C VAL A 215 -14.24 -7.04 -17.30
N ARG A 216 -13.31 -8.00 -17.08
CA ARG A 216 -13.57 -9.19 -16.27
C ARG A 216 -13.82 -8.83 -14.81
N TRP A 217 -13.03 -7.92 -14.26
CA TRP A 217 -13.22 -7.42 -12.91
C TRP A 217 -14.52 -6.63 -12.75
N GLN A 218 -14.92 -5.81 -13.73
CA GLN A 218 -16.21 -5.10 -13.70
C GLN A 218 -17.41 -6.07 -13.70
N ALA A 219 -17.27 -7.24 -14.35
CA ALA A 219 -18.30 -8.27 -14.34
C ALA A 219 -18.38 -9.02 -12.99
N ASP A 220 -17.26 -9.12 -12.27
CA ASP A 220 -17.18 -9.69 -10.92
C ASP A 220 -16.18 -8.90 -10.04
N PRO A 221 -16.62 -7.84 -9.34
CA PRO A 221 -15.73 -6.96 -8.59
C PRO A 221 -15.02 -7.61 -7.38
N HIS A 222 -15.41 -8.83 -7.01
CA HIS A 222 -14.75 -9.60 -5.94
C HIS A 222 -13.61 -10.50 -6.49
N ASN A 223 -13.39 -10.50 -7.80
CA ASN A 223 -12.35 -11.30 -8.42
C ASN A 223 -10.97 -10.63 -8.26
N MET A 224 -10.31 -10.95 -7.14
CA MET A 224 -9.00 -10.38 -6.79
C MET A 224 -7.88 -10.77 -7.75
N LEU A 225 -8.01 -11.89 -8.48
CA LEU A 225 -7.04 -12.28 -9.49
C LEU A 225 -6.93 -11.23 -10.62
N GLU A 226 -8.05 -10.63 -11.02
CA GLU A 226 -8.02 -9.59 -12.04
C GLU A 226 -7.43 -8.29 -11.49
N VAL A 227 -7.63 -7.99 -10.20
CA VAL A 227 -6.97 -6.85 -9.52
C VAL A 227 -5.45 -7.04 -9.50
N GLU A 228 -4.96 -8.24 -9.19
CA GLU A 228 -3.52 -8.56 -9.25
C GLU A 228 -2.94 -8.45 -10.66
N ASN A 229 -3.67 -8.90 -11.67
CA ASN A 229 -3.27 -8.74 -13.08
C ASN A 229 -3.18 -7.26 -13.46
N LEU A 230 -4.18 -6.46 -13.09
CA LEU A 230 -4.23 -5.02 -13.34
C LEU A 230 -3.06 -4.29 -12.67
N LEU A 231 -2.75 -4.62 -11.41
CA LEU A 231 -1.59 -4.07 -10.69
C LEU A 231 -0.27 -4.40 -11.40
N ARG A 232 -0.07 -5.65 -11.82
CA ARG A 232 1.14 -6.06 -12.53
C ARG A 232 1.30 -5.34 -13.87
N ASP A 233 0.22 -5.28 -14.64
CA ASP A 233 0.19 -4.65 -15.96
C ASP A 233 0.51 -3.16 -15.83
N LEU A 234 -0.15 -2.45 -14.91
CA LEU A 234 0.12 -1.03 -14.67
C LEU A 234 1.52 -0.77 -14.11
N HIS A 235 2.01 -1.61 -13.19
CA HIS A 235 3.37 -1.51 -12.67
C HIS A 235 4.43 -1.63 -13.77
N THR A 236 4.23 -2.56 -14.69
CA THR A 236 5.11 -2.76 -15.84
C THR A 236 5.04 -1.57 -16.80
N LEU A 237 3.82 -1.09 -17.10
CA LEU A 237 3.60 0.09 -17.94
C LEU A 237 4.25 1.35 -17.35
N LYS A 238 4.08 1.56 -16.03
CA LYS A 238 4.69 2.65 -15.28
C LYS A 238 6.21 2.58 -15.39
N GLY A 239 6.80 1.42 -15.05
CA GLY A 239 8.24 1.20 -15.13
C GLY A 239 8.80 1.49 -16.53
N GLY A 240 8.15 0.94 -17.56
CA GLY A 240 8.51 1.20 -18.96
C GLY A 240 8.43 2.68 -19.33
N ALA A 241 7.34 3.35 -18.98
CA ALA A 241 7.14 4.78 -19.27
C ALA A 241 8.19 5.67 -18.60
N ARG A 242 8.61 5.33 -17.38
CA ARG A 242 9.71 6.03 -16.67
C ARG A 242 11.05 5.78 -17.34
N MET A 243 11.33 4.54 -17.77
CA MET A 243 12.57 4.20 -18.46
C MET A 243 12.77 4.96 -19.77
N VAL A 244 11.68 5.29 -20.48
CA VAL A 244 11.71 6.09 -21.72
C VAL A 244 11.32 7.56 -21.51
N GLU A 245 11.31 8.02 -20.25
CA GLU A 245 11.07 9.41 -19.85
C GLU A 245 9.71 10.02 -20.29
N ILE A 246 8.68 9.19 -20.50
CA ILE A 246 7.32 9.64 -20.82
C ILE A 246 6.51 9.78 -19.51
N ALA A 247 6.86 10.81 -18.74
CA ALA A 247 6.31 11.02 -17.39
C ALA A 247 4.76 11.01 -17.31
N PRO A 248 3.99 11.61 -18.24
CA PRO A 248 2.53 11.64 -18.14
C PRO A 248 1.85 10.26 -18.11
N ILE A 249 2.41 9.28 -18.85
CA ILE A 249 1.89 7.90 -18.84
C ILE A 249 2.20 7.24 -17.50
N GLY A 250 3.44 7.39 -17.01
CA GLY A 250 3.85 6.85 -15.71
C GLY A 250 3.07 7.44 -14.55
N ASP A 251 2.77 8.74 -14.59
CA ASP A 251 1.99 9.42 -13.57
C ASP A 251 0.56 8.86 -13.49
N LEU A 252 -0.14 8.75 -14.62
CA LEU A 252 -1.51 8.21 -14.63
C LEU A 252 -1.53 6.71 -14.25
N ALA A 253 -0.57 5.91 -14.72
CA ALA A 253 -0.47 4.50 -14.37
C ALA A 253 -0.30 4.30 -12.85
N HIS A 254 0.54 5.10 -12.20
CA HIS A 254 0.70 5.08 -10.74
C HIS A 254 -0.60 5.44 -10.01
N GLU A 255 -1.31 6.49 -10.42
CA GLU A 255 -2.57 6.84 -9.74
C GLU A 255 -3.62 5.72 -9.84
N LEU A 256 -3.63 4.98 -10.95
CA LEU A 256 -4.46 3.78 -11.08
C LEU A 256 -3.97 2.62 -10.22
N GLU A 257 -2.65 2.38 -10.12
CA GLU A 257 -2.08 1.40 -9.16
C GLU A 257 -2.58 1.68 -7.75
N THR A 258 -2.55 2.94 -7.30
CA THR A 258 -3.01 3.33 -5.95
C THR A 258 -4.46 2.91 -5.69
N LEU A 259 -5.35 3.09 -6.67
CA LEU A 259 -6.75 2.66 -6.54
C LEU A 259 -6.88 1.14 -6.47
N TYR A 260 -6.13 0.41 -7.29
CA TYR A 260 -6.14 -1.06 -7.26
C TYR A 260 -5.49 -1.63 -6.00
N GLU A 261 -4.45 -1.00 -5.45
CA GLU A 261 -3.89 -1.37 -4.14
C GLU A 261 -4.94 -1.17 -3.04
N GLY A 262 -5.70 -0.07 -3.11
CA GLY A 262 -6.81 0.18 -2.21
C GLY A 262 -7.89 -0.90 -2.26
N LEU A 263 -8.23 -1.38 -3.46
CA LEU A 263 -9.13 -2.52 -3.67
C LEU A 263 -8.52 -3.83 -3.16
N SER A 264 -7.23 -4.06 -3.43
CA SER A 264 -6.48 -5.26 -3.02
C SER A 264 -6.41 -5.42 -1.51
N THR A 265 -6.27 -4.32 -0.79
CA THR A 265 -6.19 -4.27 0.68
C THR A 265 -7.55 -4.23 1.36
N GLY A 266 -8.65 -4.12 0.60
CA GLY A 266 -10.00 -3.96 1.14
C GLY A 266 -10.26 -2.58 1.78
N SER A 267 -9.30 -1.65 1.69
CA SER A 267 -9.44 -0.26 2.18
C SER A 267 -10.35 0.59 1.28
N MET A 268 -10.61 0.12 0.07
CA MET A 268 -11.57 0.70 -0.87
C MET A 268 -12.58 -0.34 -1.33
N GLN A 269 -13.81 0.10 -1.58
CA GLN A 269 -14.86 -0.73 -2.15
C GLN A 269 -15.16 -0.26 -3.58
N PRO A 270 -15.49 -1.18 -4.50
CA PRO A 270 -15.84 -0.83 -5.87
C PRO A 270 -17.21 -0.15 -5.91
N ASP A 271 -17.21 1.17 -5.98
CA ASP A 271 -18.41 1.98 -6.25
C ASP A 271 -18.43 2.50 -7.70
N SER A 272 -19.54 3.11 -8.11
CA SER A 272 -19.73 3.59 -9.48
C SER A 272 -18.74 4.69 -9.87
N LEU A 273 -18.34 5.53 -8.92
CA LEU A 273 -17.37 6.60 -9.15
C LEU A 273 -15.97 6.02 -9.38
N MET A 274 -15.54 5.10 -8.51
CA MET A 274 -14.29 4.36 -8.62
C MET A 274 -14.19 3.65 -9.97
N ILE A 275 -15.20 2.86 -10.32
CA ILE A 275 -15.24 2.10 -11.58
C ILE A 275 -15.14 3.06 -12.78
N GLY A 276 -15.86 4.18 -12.74
CA GLY A 276 -15.81 5.18 -13.81
C GLY A 276 -14.44 5.86 -13.94
N LEU A 277 -13.75 6.13 -12.83
CA LEU A 277 -12.39 6.68 -12.83
C LEU A 277 -11.36 5.68 -13.35
N LEU A 278 -11.44 4.42 -12.92
CA LEU A 278 -10.59 3.35 -13.42
C LEU A 278 -10.73 3.22 -14.94
N GLN A 279 -11.97 3.14 -15.44
CA GLN A 279 -12.22 3.03 -16.87
C GLN A 279 -11.70 4.25 -17.65
N SER A 280 -11.96 5.47 -17.15
CA SER A 280 -11.43 6.69 -17.76
C SER A 280 -9.90 6.71 -17.78
N GLY A 281 -9.25 6.16 -16.75
CA GLY A 281 -7.79 6.06 -16.68
C GLY A 281 -7.21 5.13 -17.73
N HIS A 282 -7.78 3.93 -17.89
CA HIS A 282 -7.35 3.00 -18.94
C HIS A 282 -7.57 3.57 -20.35
N ASP A 283 -8.71 4.24 -20.58
CA ASP A 283 -8.98 4.91 -21.87
C ASP A 283 -7.95 6.01 -22.16
N VAL A 284 -7.64 6.86 -21.17
CA VAL A 284 -6.65 7.94 -21.34
C VAL A 284 -5.23 7.39 -21.50
N LEU A 285 -4.85 6.31 -20.82
CA LEU A 285 -3.56 5.65 -21.05
C LEU A 285 -3.43 5.12 -22.48
N ALA A 286 -4.49 4.52 -23.02
CA ALA A 286 -4.55 4.09 -24.42
C ALA A 286 -4.37 5.28 -25.38
N ASP A 287 -5.10 6.37 -25.15
CA ASP A 287 -5.00 7.60 -25.94
C ASP A 287 -3.59 8.23 -25.86
N MET A 288 -2.94 8.17 -24.70
CA MET A 288 -1.56 8.65 -24.52
C MET A 288 -0.56 7.82 -25.32
N LEU A 289 -0.64 6.48 -25.27
CA LEU A 289 0.22 5.60 -26.08
C LEU A 289 0.01 5.86 -27.58
N ASP A 290 -1.25 6.07 -28.00
CA ASP A 290 -1.57 6.44 -29.38
C ASP A 290 -1.00 7.80 -29.78
N ALA A 291 -1.04 8.79 -28.88
CA ALA A 291 -0.45 10.09 -29.11
C ALA A 291 1.08 9.99 -29.26
N VAL A 292 1.74 9.21 -28.39
CA VAL A 292 3.18 8.95 -28.49
C VAL A 292 3.53 8.22 -29.79
N ARG A 293 2.77 7.19 -30.19
CA ARG A 293 2.99 6.45 -31.45
C ARG A 293 2.82 7.35 -32.68
N THR A 294 1.88 8.28 -32.64
CA THR A 294 1.55 9.16 -33.78
C THR A 294 2.26 10.52 -33.74
N ASP A 295 3.17 10.71 -32.77
CA ASP A 295 3.91 11.95 -32.51
C ASP A 295 2.98 13.18 -32.37
N LYS A 296 1.86 12.97 -31.68
CA LYS A 296 0.86 13.99 -31.36
C LYS A 296 0.99 14.43 -29.91
N PRO A 297 0.51 15.64 -29.56
CA PRO A 297 0.41 16.05 -28.16
C PRO A 297 -0.48 15.06 -27.39
N MET A 298 0.02 14.57 -26.24
CA MET A 298 -0.74 13.71 -25.34
C MET A 298 -1.95 14.46 -24.76
N PRO A 299 -3.07 13.76 -24.49
CA PRO A 299 -4.18 14.33 -23.74
C PRO A 299 -3.72 14.75 -22.33
N ASP A 300 -4.30 15.82 -21.81
CA ASP A 300 -4.03 16.28 -20.45
C ASP A 300 -4.83 15.46 -19.44
N ALA A 301 -4.13 14.63 -18.65
CA ALA A 301 -4.72 13.82 -17.59
C ALA A 301 -4.79 14.50 -16.23
N THR A 302 -4.34 15.76 -16.08
CA THR A 302 -4.21 16.42 -14.77
C THR A 302 -5.50 16.38 -13.97
N LEU A 303 -6.64 16.72 -14.59
CA LEU A 303 -7.94 16.69 -13.92
C LEU A 303 -8.38 15.28 -13.50
N LEU A 304 -8.02 14.26 -14.27
CA LEU A 304 -8.33 12.87 -13.96
C LEU A 304 -7.49 12.39 -12.78
N ILE A 305 -6.18 12.67 -12.83
CA ILE A 305 -5.23 12.42 -11.74
C ILE A 305 -5.72 13.08 -10.44
N ASP A 306 -6.13 14.34 -10.47
CA ASP A 306 -6.62 15.05 -9.28
C ASP A 306 -7.88 14.39 -8.70
N LYS A 307 -8.80 13.90 -9.55
CA LYS A 307 -10.00 13.17 -9.10
C LYS A 307 -9.66 11.82 -8.48
N ILE A 308 -8.70 11.10 -9.06
CA ILE A 308 -8.22 9.82 -8.53
C ILE A 308 -7.58 10.03 -7.16
N ARG A 309 -6.66 11.01 -7.04
CA ARG A 309 -6.03 11.40 -5.76
C ARG A 309 -7.05 11.77 -4.71
N ALA A 310 -8.03 12.60 -5.09
CA ALA A 310 -9.10 13.00 -4.18
C ALA A 310 -9.84 11.76 -3.65
N LEU A 311 -10.17 10.79 -4.52
CA LEU A 311 -10.84 9.56 -4.10
C LEU A 311 -9.96 8.69 -3.19
N ALA A 312 -8.67 8.53 -3.53
CA ALA A 312 -7.70 7.78 -2.74
C ALA A 312 -7.54 8.36 -1.33
N SER A 313 -7.54 9.69 -1.20
CA SER A 313 -7.38 10.40 0.09
C SER A 313 -8.63 10.46 0.98
N LEU A 314 -9.81 10.02 0.49
CA LEU A 314 -11.04 10.06 1.30
C LEU A 314 -11.06 8.94 2.34
N GLU A 315 -11.32 9.30 3.60
CA GLU A 315 -11.65 8.36 4.68
C GLU A 315 -12.89 7.49 4.34
N PRO A 316 -12.95 6.22 4.76
CA PRO A 316 -14.03 5.28 4.41
C PRO A 316 -15.44 5.81 4.68
N GLY A 317 -15.63 6.61 5.75
CA GLY A 317 -16.93 7.19 6.12
C GLY A 317 -17.39 8.39 5.28
N ALA A 318 -16.47 9.08 4.59
CA ALA A 318 -16.79 10.24 3.76
C ALA A 318 -17.24 9.84 2.34
N ARG A 319 -16.83 8.65 1.87
CA ARG A 319 -17.13 8.15 0.51
C ARG A 319 -18.63 7.89 0.28
N VAL A 320 -19.35 7.38 1.29
CA VAL A 320 -20.81 7.13 1.23
C VAL A 320 -21.62 8.43 1.03
N ALA A 321 -21.14 9.55 1.59
CA ALA A 321 -21.82 10.84 1.47
C ALA A 321 -21.66 11.46 0.06
N VAL A 322 -20.51 11.26 -0.59
CA VAL A 322 -20.23 11.75 -1.95
C VAL A 322 -20.98 10.92 -3.00
N ALA A 323 -21.00 9.59 -2.85
CA ALA A 323 -21.82 8.72 -3.70
C ALA A 323 -23.32 9.07 -3.61
N SER A 324 -23.82 9.33 -2.39
CA SER A 324 -25.22 9.71 -2.18
C SER A 324 -25.58 11.11 -2.69
N THR A 325 -24.62 12.04 -2.85
CA THR A 325 -24.90 13.38 -3.39
C THR A 325 -24.94 13.40 -4.91
N LEU A 326 -24.15 12.55 -5.58
CA LEU A 326 -24.14 12.43 -7.05
C LEU A 326 -25.36 11.66 -7.60
N GLU A 327 -25.89 10.68 -6.86
CA GLU A 327 -27.13 9.94 -7.21
C GLU A 327 -28.41 10.82 -7.12
N SER A 328 -28.36 11.94 -6.38
CA SER A 328 -29.53 12.79 -6.11
C SER A 328 -29.79 13.88 -7.15
N ALA A 329 -29.03 13.92 -8.25
CA ALA A 329 -29.31 14.86 -9.34
C ALA A 329 -30.69 14.54 -9.95
N PRO A 330 -31.68 15.46 -9.88
CA PRO A 330 -33.02 15.16 -10.37
C PRO A 330 -32.99 14.97 -11.89
N GLU A 331 -33.63 13.89 -12.36
CA GLU A 331 -33.92 13.66 -13.77
C GLU A 331 -34.51 14.94 -14.40
N PRO A 332 -34.09 15.33 -15.62
CA PRO A 332 -34.72 16.43 -16.32
C PRO A 332 -36.14 15.99 -16.66
N VAL A 333 -37.11 16.49 -15.90
CA VAL A 333 -38.54 16.35 -16.19
C VAL A 333 -38.79 16.91 -17.59
N VAL A 334 -38.97 16.02 -18.57
CA VAL A 334 -39.39 16.38 -19.91
C VAL A 334 -40.81 16.92 -19.82
N ALA A 335 -40.95 18.24 -19.93
CA ALA A 335 -42.22 18.91 -20.01
C ALA A 335 -42.94 18.49 -21.31
N VAL A 336 -43.88 17.56 -21.20
CA VAL A 336 -44.82 17.23 -22.28
C VAL A 336 -45.78 18.41 -22.44
N ALA A 337 -45.62 19.14 -23.55
CA ALA A 337 -46.56 20.18 -23.97
C ALA A 337 -47.94 19.56 -24.27
N PRO A 338 -49.06 20.19 -23.86
CA PRO A 338 -50.39 19.67 -24.16
C PRO A 338 -50.69 19.80 -25.66
N VAL A 339 -51.09 18.66 -26.24
CA VAL A 339 -51.57 18.54 -27.62
C VAL A 339 -52.88 19.31 -27.76
N ALA A 340 -52.89 20.31 -28.65
CA ALA A 340 -54.11 20.96 -29.11
C ALA A 340 -54.87 19.98 -30.02
N GLU A 341 -56.07 19.59 -29.60
CA GLU A 341 -57.05 18.91 -30.45
C GLU A 341 -57.37 19.81 -31.65
N SER A 342 -57.08 19.33 -32.86
CA SER A 342 -57.63 19.88 -34.08
C SER A 342 -58.71 18.92 -34.57
N ASP A 343 -59.94 19.42 -34.53
CA ASP A 343 -61.13 18.85 -35.14
C ASP A 343 -60.89 18.53 -36.62
N ALA A 344 -61.25 17.31 -37.02
CA ALA A 344 -61.42 16.93 -38.42
C ALA A 344 -62.92 16.95 -38.80
N GLU A 345 -63.24 17.88 -39.69
CA GLU A 345 -64.25 17.84 -40.77
C GLU A 345 -65.71 17.46 -40.46
N ARG A 346 -66.58 18.46 -40.65
CA ARG A 346 -67.61 18.40 -41.71
C ARG A 346 -68.06 19.76 -42.21
#